data_AF-A0A821A4B0-F1
#
_entry.id   AF-A0A821A4B0-F1
#
_cell.length_a   1.000
_cell.length_b   1.000
_cell.length_c   1.000
_cell.angle_alpha   90.00
_cell.angle_beta   90.00
_cell.angle_gamma   90.00
#
_symmetry.space_group_name_H-M   'P 1'
#
loop_
_entity.id
_entity.type
_entity.pdbx_description
1 polymer ?
#
loop_
_entity_poly.entity_id
_entity_poly.type
_entity_poly.pdbx_seq_one_letter_code
_entity_poly.pdbx_strand_id
1 'polypeptide(L)'
;MSPTMKVNPSNNATTTTTTSSPADDEISQSLPSLTTSTELKNQCSNADLSNQNLSTVSPDLTTSEDIANRAKARDIVLGLQNKNIKLIAIDFDNTFLSKHTGGRHEGKADSLVRFIRPVFKYFIRELLESPDFSRTLHVCFVSFSPQEKLIKELLRLAFTTS
;
A
#
# COMPACT_ATOMS: atom_id res chain seq x y z
N MET A 1 -59.14 23.67 -15.02
CA MET A 1 -59.00 24.94 -14.29
C MET A 1 -57.55 25.06 -13.83
N SER A 2 -56.76 25.84 -14.56
CA SER A 2 -55.42 26.30 -14.12
C SER A 2 -55.57 27.50 -13.19
N PRO A 3 -54.56 27.79 -12.34
CA PRO A 3 -53.79 29.01 -12.60
C PRO A 3 -52.28 28.93 -12.30
N THR A 4 -51.49 29.29 -13.31
CA THR A 4 -50.42 30.30 -13.40
C THR A 4 -49.54 30.72 -12.19
N MET A 5 -48.23 30.52 -12.42
CA MET A 5 -47.00 31.26 -12.04
C MET A 5 -47.05 32.46 -11.09
N LYS A 6 -46.00 32.58 -10.24
CA LYS A 6 -45.17 33.80 -10.14
C LYS A 6 -43.69 33.48 -9.87
N VAL A 7 -42.84 33.99 -10.77
CA VAL A 7 -41.41 34.24 -10.62
C VAL A 7 -41.22 35.48 -9.74
N ASN A 8 -40.12 35.58 -8.98
CA ASN A 8 -39.62 36.89 -8.55
C ASN A 8 -38.08 36.95 -8.61
N PRO A 9 -37.49 38.01 -9.21
CA PRO A 9 -36.05 38.17 -9.37
C PRO A 9 -35.43 39.20 -8.40
N SER A 10 -34.09 39.13 -8.31
CA SER A 10 -33.11 40.19 -8.05
C SER A 10 -33.13 40.93 -6.69
N ASN A 11 -31.94 41.10 -6.08
CA ASN A 11 -31.38 42.43 -5.83
C ASN A 11 -29.88 42.38 -5.50
N ASN A 12 -29.15 43.23 -6.23
CA ASN A 12 -27.76 43.67 -6.04
C ASN A 12 -27.55 44.41 -4.73
N ALA A 13 -26.34 44.33 -4.17
CA ALA A 13 -25.72 45.46 -3.47
C ALA A 13 -24.20 45.44 -3.63
N THR A 14 -23.73 46.53 -4.24
CA THR A 14 -22.36 46.97 -4.48
C THR A 14 -21.68 47.46 -3.21
N THR A 15 -20.40 47.14 -2.99
CA THR A 15 -19.48 48.06 -2.29
C THR A 15 -18.08 48.01 -2.90
N THR A 16 -17.71 49.12 -3.51
CA THR A 16 -16.38 49.55 -3.94
C THR A 16 -15.55 50.04 -2.75
N THR A 17 -14.27 49.66 -2.70
CA THR A 17 -13.22 50.54 -2.14
C THR A 17 -11.89 50.32 -2.86
N THR A 18 -11.47 51.39 -3.53
CA THR A 18 -10.16 51.69 -4.14
C THR A 18 -9.11 52.06 -3.10
N THR A 19 -7.86 51.61 -3.27
CA THR A 19 -6.59 52.37 -3.09
C THR A 19 -5.38 51.43 -3.35
N SER A 20 -4.71 51.56 -4.49
CA SER A 20 -3.43 52.27 -4.72
C SER A 20 -2.16 51.46 -4.41
N SER A 21 -1.48 51.00 -5.47
CA SER A 21 -0.03 50.70 -5.53
C SER A 21 0.82 51.96 -5.26
N PRO A 22 2.15 51.90 -5.05
CA PRO A 22 3.11 51.55 -6.12
C PRO A 22 4.43 50.85 -5.68
N ALA A 23 5.18 50.39 -6.70
CA ALA A 23 6.64 50.24 -6.78
C ALA A 23 7.30 49.21 -5.83
N ASP A 24 8.44 48.61 -6.11
CA ASP A 24 9.32 48.32 -7.25
C ASP A 24 10.34 47.39 -6.56
N ASP A 25 10.80 46.30 -7.19
CA ASP A 25 12.16 45.79 -6.95
C ASP A 25 12.49 44.68 -7.95
N GLU A 26 13.34 45.05 -8.90
CA GLU A 26 14.17 44.15 -9.68
C GLU A 26 15.10 43.36 -8.76
N ILE A 27 15.11 42.04 -8.89
CA ILE A 27 16.32 41.25 -8.60
C ILE A 27 16.54 40.26 -9.75
N SER A 28 17.45 40.64 -10.64
CA SER A 28 18.25 39.71 -11.44
C SER A 28 18.99 38.74 -10.53
N GLN A 29 19.00 37.44 -10.86
CA GLN A 29 20.24 36.66 -10.99
C GLN A 29 20.01 35.16 -11.33
N SER A 30 20.64 34.77 -12.44
CA SER A 30 21.33 33.50 -12.73
C SER A 30 20.60 32.15 -12.63
N LEU A 31 20.40 31.55 -13.81
CA LEU A 31 20.39 30.11 -14.07
C LEU A 31 21.72 29.46 -13.66
N PRO A 32 21.69 28.19 -13.21
CA PRO A 32 22.73 27.23 -13.55
C PRO A 32 22.19 25.99 -14.28
N SER A 33 22.64 25.88 -15.53
CA SER A 33 23.20 24.72 -16.23
C SER A 33 22.84 23.28 -15.80
N LEU A 34 22.37 22.54 -16.81
CA LEU A 34 22.54 21.10 -17.00
C LEU A 34 23.90 20.59 -16.48
N THR A 35 23.86 19.57 -15.62
CA THR A 35 24.98 18.64 -15.44
C THR A 35 24.48 17.22 -15.62
N THR A 36 24.93 16.61 -16.72
CA THR A 36 24.89 15.18 -16.98
C THR A 36 26.07 14.53 -16.24
N SER A 37 25.79 13.55 -15.37
CA SER A 37 26.73 12.55 -14.84
C SER A 37 25.84 11.40 -14.34
N THR A 38 25.64 10.31 -15.08
CA THR A 38 26.52 9.13 -15.12
C THR A 38 27.09 8.77 -13.75
N GLU A 39 26.82 7.52 -13.33
CA GLU A 39 27.53 6.78 -12.27
C GLU A 39 27.07 6.96 -10.81
N LEU A 40 25.96 6.32 -10.45
CA LEU A 40 25.76 5.77 -9.10
C LEU A 40 25.78 4.24 -9.17
N LYS A 41 26.96 3.69 -9.50
CA LYS A 41 27.38 2.41 -8.95
C LYS A 41 28.07 2.73 -7.64
N ASN A 42 27.45 2.43 -6.51
CA ASN A 42 28.20 2.11 -5.30
C ASN A 42 27.33 1.36 -4.27
N GLN A 43 27.81 0.14 -4.00
CA GLN A 43 28.02 -0.39 -2.66
C GLN A 43 26.79 -0.68 -1.80
N CYS A 44 26.24 -1.89 -1.98
CA CYS A 44 25.84 -2.67 -0.81
C CYS A 44 27.04 -3.52 -0.38
N SER A 45 27.76 -2.98 0.59
CA SER A 45 28.75 -3.66 1.42
C SER A 45 28.16 -4.92 2.05
N ASN A 46 28.96 -5.98 2.06
CA ASN A 46 28.77 -7.19 2.85
C ASN A 46 28.47 -6.84 4.31
N ALA A 47 27.21 -6.93 4.71
CA ALA A 47 26.83 -6.95 6.12
C ALA A 47 26.82 -8.41 6.58
N ASP A 48 27.92 -8.78 7.22
CA ASP A 48 28.02 -9.72 8.34
C ASP A 48 26.93 -10.81 8.43
N LEU A 49 27.16 -11.90 7.72
CA LEU A 49 26.48 -13.17 7.91
C LEU A 49 27.05 -13.87 9.16
N SER A 50 26.70 -13.41 10.35
CA SER A 50 26.95 -14.21 11.55
C SER A 50 25.84 -14.07 12.60
N ASN A 51 25.24 -15.21 12.91
CA ASN A 51 24.41 -15.51 14.08
C ASN A 51 23.04 -14.82 14.22
N GLN A 52 22.04 -15.40 13.56
CA GLN A 52 20.70 -15.45 14.12
C GLN A 52 20.23 -16.91 14.17
N ASN A 53 19.82 -17.28 15.38
CA ASN A 53 19.56 -18.62 15.88
C ASN A 53 18.38 -19.27 15.14
N LEU A 54 18.65 -20.31 14.34
CA LEU A 54 17.66 -21.04 13.54
C LEU A 54 16.92 -22.05 14.42
N SER A 55 16.07 -21.56 15.32
CA SER A 55 15.30 -22.41 16.25
C SER A 55 13.91 -21.85 16.49
N THR A 56 13.07 -21.86 15.45
CA THR A 56 11.60 -21.90 15.53
C THR A 56 11.07 -22.21 14.12
N VAL A 57 11.33 -23.43 13.64
CA VAL A 57 10.81 -23.91 12.36
C VAL A 57 9.38 -24.39 12.56
N SER A 58 8.42 -23.55 12.18
CA SER A 58 7.04 -23.99 11.90
C SER A 58 7.07 -25.06 10.80
N PRO A 59 6.23 -26.11 10.87
CA PRO A 59 6.47 -27.40 10.21
C PRO A 59 6.16 -27.47 8.70
N ASP A 60 6.21 -26.36 7.95
CA ASP A 60 5.61 -26.29 6.59
C ASP A 60 6.47 -25.58 5.52
N LEU A 61 7.78 -25.78 5.51
CA LEU A 61 8.67 -25.26 4.44
C LEU A 61 9.56 -26.39 3.91
N THR A 62 9.24 -26.92 2.72
CA THR A 62 9.88 -28.13 2.19
C THR A 62 10.71 -27.91 0.93
N THR A 63 10.64 -26.72 0.29
CA THR A 63 11.41 -26.44 -0.94
C THR A 63 12.44 -25.32 -0.79
N SER A 64 13.53 -25.39 -1.55
CA SER A 64 14.54 -24.32 -1.63
C SER A 64 13.95 -23.00 -2.14
N GLU A 65 12.91 -23.08 -2.96
CA GLU A 65 12.19 -21.91 -3.47
C GLU A 65 11.41 -21.19 -2.36
N ASP A 66 10.74 -21.93 -1.48
CA ASP A 66 10.01 -21.36 -0.34
C ASP A 66 10.96 -20.57 0.59
N ILE A 67 12.14 -21.13 0.86
CA ILE A 67 13.17 -20.49 1.67
C ILE A 67 13.62 -19.17 1.03
N ALA A 68 13.90 -19.19 -0.28
CA ALA A 68 14.31 -17.99 -1.01
C ALA A 68 13.21 -16.92 -1.05
N ASN A 69 11.95 -17.32 -1.25
CA ASN A 69 10.82 -16.40 -1.26
C ASN A 69 10.58 -15.78 0.13
N ARG A 70 10.74 -16.56 1.20
CA ARG A 70 10.67 -16.06 2.58
C ARG A 70 11.81 -15.09 2.91
N ALA A 71 13.03 -15.37 2.46
CA ALA A 71 14.16 -14.45 2.62
C ALA A 71 13.92 -13.10 1.91
N LYS A 72 13.48 -13.12 0.64
CA LYS A 72 13.12 -11.90 -0.09
C LYS A 72 12.01 -11.11 0.61
N ALA A 73 10.99 -11.82 1.13
CA ALA A 73 9.93 -11.20 1.90
C ALA A 73 10.48 -10.50 3.16
N ARG A 74 11.37 -11.16 3.90
CA ARG A 74 12.03 -10.58 5.08
C ARG A 74 12.80 -9.31 4.76
N ASP A 75 13.57 -9.30 3.67
CA ASP A 75 14.33 -8.12 3.25
C ASP A 75 13.40 -6.92 2.96
N ILE A 76 12.25 -7.19 2.33
CA ILE A 76 11.22 -6.17 2.10
C ILE A 76 10.66 -5.67 3.44
N VAL A 77 10.31 -6.56 4.36
CA VAL A 77 9.77 -6.21 5.69
C VAL A 77 10.75 -5.35 6.48
N LEU A 78 12.04 -5.71 6.49
CA LEU A 78 13.10 -4.90 7.12
C LEU A 78 13.18 -3.51 6.48
N GLY A 79 13.10 -3.43 5.14
CA GLY A 79 13.07 -2.15 4.43
C GLY A 79 11.87 -1.27 4.80
N LEU A 80 10.69 -1.86 5.04
CA LEU A 80 9.49 -1.15 5.48
C LEU A 80 9.60 -0.70 6.95
N GLN A 81 10.16 -1.54 7.81
CA GLN A 81 10.43 -1.23 9.22
C GLN A 81 11.42 -0.08 9.35
N ASN A 82 12.51 -0.10 8.58
CA ASN A 82 13.52 0.97 8.58
C ASN A 82 12.96 2.32 8.10
N LYS A 83 11.94 2.29 7.23
CA LYS A 83 11.20 3.48 6.78
C LYS A 83 10.06 3.88 7.73
N ASN A 84 9.89 3.18 8.83
CA ASN A 84 8.85 3.41 9.83
C ASN A 84 7.43 3.44 9.22
N ILE A 85 7.19 2.60 8.21
CA ILE A 85 5.86 2.48 7.58
C ILE A 85 4.85 1.97 8.61
N LYS A 86 3.68 2.61 8.67
CA LYS A 86 2.61 2.29 9.64
C LYS A 86 1.37 1.65 9.02
N LEU A 87 1.22 1.72 7.70
CA LEU A 87 0.06 1.20 6.99
C LEU A 87 0.50 0.57 5.67
N ILE A 88 -0.01 -0.62 5.40
CA ILE A 88 0.05 -1.27 4.10
C ILE A 88 -1.38 -1.56 3.66
N ALA A 89 -1.75 -0.98 2.53
CA ALA A 89 -3.01 -1.25 1.85
C ALA A 89 -2.77 -2.20 0.68
N ILE A 90 -3.43 -3.36 0.70
CA ILE A 90 -3.32 -4.40 -0.32
C ILE A 90 -4.63 -4.43 -1.10
N ASP A 91 -4.56 -4.11 -2.39
CA ASP A 91 -5.68 -4.32 -3.30
C ASP A 91 -5.99 -5.82 -3.46
N PHE A 92 -7.25 -6.18 -3.64
CA PHE A 92 -7.70 -7.58 -3.57
C PHE A 92 -7.70 -8.28 -4.95
N ASP A 93 -8.56 -7.85 -5.86
CA ASP A 93 -8.77 -8.50 -7.15
C ASP A 93 -7.60 -8.20 -8.09
N ASN A 94 -7.09 -9.22 -8.80
CA ASN A 94 -5.91 -9.11 -9.66
C ASN A 94 -4.61 -8.59 -8.98
N THR A 95 -4.64 -8.26 -7.69
CA THR A 95 -3.46 -7.89 -6.91
C THR A 95 -3.14 -8.99 -5.90
N PHE A 96 -3.86 -9.10 -4.79
CA PHE A 96 -3.69 -10.21 -3.84
C PHE A 96 -4.02 -11.56 -4.47
N LEU A 97 -5.10 -11.60 -5.25
CA LEU A 97 -5.48 -12.74 -6.06
C LEU A 97 -4.86 -12.68 -7.46
N SER A 98 -4.62 -13.84 -8.03
CA SER A 98 -4.26 -14.04 -9.44
C SER A 98 -5.49 -14.00 -10.38
N LYS A 99 -6.69 -13.75 -9.82
CA LYS A 99 -7.95 -13.66 -10.57
C LYS A 99 -8.77 -12.45 -10.11
N HIS A 100 -9.69 -12.05 -10.98
CA HIS A 100 -10.75 -11.10 -10.67
C HIS A 100 -12.00 -11.88 -10.21
N THR A 101 -12.57 -11.50 -9.06
CA THR A 101 -13.79 -12.12 -8.52
C THR A 101 -15.08 -11.52 -9.09
N GLY A 102 -14.99 -10.33 -9.70
CA GLY A 102 -16.15 -9.63 -10.24
C GLY A 102 -17.12 -9.11 -9.18
N GLY A 103 -16.72 -9.13 -7.90
CA GLY A 103 -17.60 -8.79 -6.78
C GLY A 103 -18.74 -9.77 -6.54
N ARG A 104 -18.73 -10.96 -7.18
CA ARG A 104 -19.82 -11.95 -7.14
C ARG A 104 -19.32 -13.39 -7.21
N HIS A 105 -18.26 -13.70 -6.45
CA HIS A 105 -17.73 -15.06 -6.41
C HIS A 105 -18.72 -15.96 -5.68
N GLU A 106 -19.34 -16.89 -6.40
CA GLU A 106 -20.40 -17.77 -5.90
C GLU A 106 -19.89 -18.96 -5.07
N GLY A 107 -18.57 -19.19 -5.07
CA GLY A 107 -17.96 -20.27 -4.31
C GLY A 107 -17.63 -19.92 -2.86
N LYS A 108 -17.20 -20.93 -2.11
CA LYS A 108 -16.65 -20.76 -0.76
C LYS A 108 -15.26 -20.11 -0.78
N ALA A 109 -14.84 -19.53 0.35
CA ALA A 109 -13.55 -18.88 0.48
C ALA A 109 -12.36 -19.82 0.24
N ASP A 110 -12.47 -21.09 0.61
CA ASP A 110 -11.44 -22.13 0.40
C ASP A 110 -11.03 -22.25 -1.09
N SER A 111 -11.99 -22.12 -2.01
CA SER A 111 -11.76 -22.18 -3.45
C SER A 111 -10.90 -21.04 -3.97
N LEU A 112 -10.76 -19.95 -3.19
CA LEU A 112 -9.92 -18.79 -3.49
C LEU A 112 -8.49 -18.91 -2.98
N VAL A 113 -8.20 -19.81 -2.01
CA VAL A 113 -6.86 -19.94 -1.39
C VAL A 113 -5.78 -20.24 -2.42
N ARG A 114 -6.07 -21.11 -3.40
CA ARG A 114 -5.15 -21.45 -4.49
C ARG A 114 -4.84 -20.27 -5.42
N PHE A 115 -5.67 -19.23 -5.42
CA PHE A 115 -5.47 -18.05 -6.26
C PHE A 115 -4.71 -16.93 -5.54
N ILE A 116 -4.44 -17.05 -4.24
CA ILE A 116 -3.56 -16.11 -3.52
C ILE A 116 -2.19 -16.15 -4.17
N ARG A 117 -1.69 -14.99 -4.62
CA ARG A 117 -0.36 -14.95 -5.24
C ARG A 117 0.71 -15.31 -4.21
N PRO A 118 1.67 -16.19 -4.54
CA PRO A 118 2.66 -16.69 -3.58
C PRO A 118 3.42 -15.60 -2.82
N VAL A 119 3.75 -14.48 -3.49
CA VAL A 119 4.46 -13.35 -2.86
C VAL A 119 3.77 -12.85 -1.59
N PHE A 120 2.44 -12.79 -1.57
CA PHE A 120 1.70 -12.32 -0.40
C PHE A 120 1.67 -13.33 0.73
N LYS A 121 1.82 -14.63 0.45
CA LYS A 121 1.88 -15.66 1.49
C LYS A 121 3.09 -15.46 2.39
N TYR A 122 4.28 -15.29 1.79
CA TYR A 122 5.51 -15.05 2.56
C TYR A 122 5.57 -13.63 3.11
N PHE A 123 5.18 -12.64 2.31
CA PHE A 123 5.20 -11.24 2.74
C PHE A 123 4.34 -10.99 3.97
N ILE A 124 3.07 -11.43 3.95
CA ILE A 124 2.16 -11.22 5.08
C ILE A 124 2.60 -12.03 6.30
N ARG A 125 3.10 -13.26 6.12
CA ARG A 125 3.66 -14.04 7.24
C ARG A 125 4.83 -13.31 7.90
N GLU A 126 5.81 -12.84 7.13
CA GLU A 126 6.95 -12.09 7.70
C GLU A 126 6.51 -10.78 8.37
N LEU A 127 5.49 -10.09 7.86
CA LEU A 127 4.92 -8.91 8.53
C LEU A 127 4.32 -9.25 9.88
N LEU A 128 3.51 -10.31 9.94
CA LEU A 128 2.79 -10.73 11.16
C LEU A 128 3.70 -11.35 12.21
N GLU A 129 4.75 -12.05 11.78
CA GLU A 129 5.72 -12.71 12.65
C GLU A 129 6.83 -11.76 13.15
N SER A 130 6.94 -10.55 12.60
CA SER A 130 7.91 -9.55 13.06
C SER A 130 7.51 -8.98 14.43
N PRO A 131 8.25 -9.24 15.52
CA PRO A 131 7.78 -8.99 16.90
C PRO A 131 7.43 -7.53 17.21
N ASP A 132 8.27 -6.60 16.75
CA ASP A 132 8.10 -5.17 17.02
C ASP A 132 7.31 -4.47 15.92
N PHE A 133 7.49 -4.91 14.67
CA PHE A 133 6.86 -4.26 13.53
C PHE A 133 5.37 -4.59 13.45
N SER A 134 4.98 -5.86 13.70
CA SER A 134 3.57 -6.30 13.69
C SER A 134 2.68 -5.53 14.67
N ARG A 135 3.24 -5.01 15.78
CA ARG A 135 2.50 -4.25 16.79
C ARG A 135 2.21 -2.81 16.36
N THR A 136 2.98 -2.27 15.43
CA THR A 136 2.88 -0.85 15.02
C THR A 136 2.44 -0.68 13.57
N LEU A 137 2.36 -1.77 12.82
CA LEU A 137 1.94 -1.80 11.44
C LEU A 137 0.50 -2.26 11.32
N HIS A 138 -0.29 -1.51 10.55
CA HIS A 138 -1.61 -1.92 10.11
C HIS A 138 -1.55 -2.50 8.69
N VAL A 139 -2.10 -3.69 8.49
CA VAL A 139 -2.32 -4.27 7.16
C VAL A 139 -3.80 -4.26 6.87
N CYS A 140 -4.21 -3.59 5.79
CA CYS A 140 -5.59 -3.55 5.34
C CYS A 140 -5.73 -4.10 3.92
N PHE A 141 -6.86 -4.75 3.68
CA PHE A 141 -7.27 -5.15 2.34
C PHE A 141 -8.28 -4.16 1.81
N VAL A 142 -7.99 -3.62 0.63
CA VAL A 142 -8.83 -2.65 -0.07
C VAL A 142 -9.43 -3.36 -1.27
N SER A 143 -10.74 -3.22 -1.48
CA SER A 143 -11.42 -3.89 -2.59
C SER A 143 -12.68 -3.12 -2.98
N PHE A 144 -13.02 -3.15 -4.27
CA PHE A 144 -14.34 -2.76 -4.77
C PHE A 144 -15.39 -3.87 -4.64
N SER A 145 -14.99 -5.09 -4.28
CA SER A 145 -15.90 -6.20 -4.06
C SER A 145 -16.77 -5.93 -2.83
N PRO A 146 -18.11 -6.04 -2.92
CA PRO A 146 -19.00 -5.90 -1.77
C PRO A 146 -18.96 -7.13 -0.85
N GLN A 147 -18.21 -8.17 -1.20
CA GLN A 147 -18.23 -9.47 -0.52
C GLN A 147 -17.27 -9.50 0.69
N GLU A 148 -17.45 -8.58 1.64
CA GLU A 148 -16.57 -8.44 2.81
C GLU A 148 -16.41 -9.75 3.60
N LYS A 149 -17.51 -10.48 3.81
CA LYS A 149 -17.50 -11.75 4.55
C LYS A 149 -16.60 -12.80 3.89
N LEU A 150 -16.67 -12.90 2.56
CA LEU A 150 -15.84 -13.82 1.77
C LEU A 150 -14.36 -13.46 1.90
N ILE A 151 -14.03 -12.16 1.81
CA ILE A 151 -12.65 -11.68 1.95
C ILE A 151 -12.11 -12.02 3.34
N LYS A 152 -12.86 -11.71 4.41
CA LYS A 152 -12.45 -12.03 5.80
C LYS A 152 -12.23 -13.52 6.01
N GLU A 153 -13.13 -14.35 5.50
CA GLU A 153 -13.01 -15.81 5.62
C GLU A 153 -11.77 -16.33 4.88
N LEU A 154 -11.50 -15.83 3.67
CA LEU A 154 -10.30 -16.17 2.91
C LEU A 154 -9.02 -15.80 3.67
N LEU A 155 -8.95 -14.59 4.22
CA LEU A 155 -7.79 -14.12 4.99
C LEU A 155 -7.57 -14.98 6.24
N ARG A 156 -8.65 -15.36 6.92
CA ARG A 156 -8.58 -16.30 8.05
C ARG A 156 -8.00 -17.64 7.58
N LEU A 157 -8.54 -18.23 6.52
CA LEU A 157 -8.02 -19.50 5.97
C LEU A 157 -6.54 -19.42 5.58
N ALA A 158 -6.10 -18.28 5.05
CA ALA A 158 -4.73 -18.09 4.57
C ALA A 158 -3.70 -17.83 5.69
N PHE A 159 -4.10 -17.15 6.77
CA PHE A 159 -3.18 -16.58 7.77
C PHE A 159 -3.58 -16.83 9.23
N THR A 160 -4.45 -17.80 9.53
CA THR A 160 -4.69 -18.18 10.93
C THR A 160 -3.39 -18.72 11.52
N THR A 161 -2.86 -18.01 12.52
CA THR A 161 -1.74 -18.47 13.35
C THR A 161 -2.21 -19.63 14.23
N SER A 162 -1.42 -20.71 14.25
CA SER A 162 -1.57 -21.81 15.21
C SER A 162 -1.00 -21.44 16.57
#